data_AF-A0A379FF47-F1
#
_entry.id   AF-A0A379FF47-F1
#
_cell.length_a   1.000
_cell.length_b   1.000
_cell.length_c   1.000
_cell.angle_alpha   90.00
_cell.angle_beta   90.00
_cell.angle_gamma   90.00
#
_symmetry.space_group_name_H-M   'P 1'
#
loop_
_entity.id
_entity.type
_entity.pdbx_description
1 polymer ?
#
loop_
_entity_poly.entity_id
_entity_poly.type
_entity_poly.pdbx_seq_one_letter_code
_entity_poly.pdbx_strand_id
1 'polypeptide(L)'
;MLAKILLLPLKDADVVLISAGVARKPGMDRSDLFNVNAGIVRNLIEKVAQNCPKALIGIITNPVNTTVAIAAEVLKKAGVYDKKRLFGVTTLDIIRANTFVAELKGKDPQTTNVPVIGGHSGVTILPLLSQVAGVVIY
;
A
#
# COMPACT_ATOMS: atom_id res chain seq x y z
N MET A 1 13.19 25.33 3.70
CA MET A 1 11.93 25.60 2.96
C MET A 1 11.08 24.34 2.75
N LEU A 2 11.66 23.21 2.28
CA LEU A 2 10.94 21.94 2.04
C LEU A 2 10.27 21.29 3.28
N ALA A 3 10.84 21.40 4.47
CA ALA A 3 10.23 20.82 5.69
C ALA A 3 8.92 21.53 6.12
N LYS A 4 8.78 22.83 5.85
CA LYS A 4 7.57 23.61 6.22
C LYS A 4 6.37 23.33 5.30
N ILE A 5 6.61 22.93 4.04
CA ILE A 5 5.54 22.67 3.05
C ILE A 5 4.74 21.40 3.38
N LEU A 6 5.35 20.43 4.06
CA LEU A 6 4.68 19.17 4.45
C LEU A 6 3.91 19.23 5.76
N LEU A 7 4.10 20.27 6.59
CA LEU A 7 3.43 20.35 7.91
C LEU A 7 2.00 20.88 7.80
N LEU A 8 1.75 21.86 6.93
CA LEU A 8 0.42 22.42 6.71
C LEU A 8 -0.61 21.38 6.20
N PRO A 9 -0.29 20.47 5.27
CA PRO A 9 -1.23 19.45 4.80
C PRO A 9 -1.49 18.31 5.80
N LEU A 10 -0.65 18.16 6.84
CA LEU A 10 -0.78 17.04 7.78
C LEU A 10 -1.58 17.41 9.03
N LYS A 11 -1.63 18.68 9.39
CA LYS A 11 -2.37 19.11 10.58
C LYS A 11 -3.83 18.70 10.46
N ASP A 12 -4.31 17.97 11.47
CA ASP A 12 -5.70 17.50 11.57
C ASP A 12 -6.18 16.60 10.41
N ALA A 13 -5.26 15.99 9.65
CA ALA A 13 -5.64 15.06 8.59
C ALA A 13 -6.27 13.78 9.15
N ASP A 14 -7.45 13.40 8.64
CA ASP A 14 -8.11 12.14 8.97
C ASP A 14 -7.53 10.95 8.21
N VAL A 15 -7.02 11.18 6.99
CA VAL A 15 -6.45 10.17 6.10
C VAL A 15 -5.17 10.70 5.45
N VAL A 16 -4.12 9.87 5.44
CA VAL A 16 -2.85 10.15 4.78
C VAL A 16 -2.52 9.01 3.83
N LEU A 17 -2.41 9.31 2.54
CA LEU A 17 -1.96 8.36 1.51
C LEU A 17 -0.52 8.67 1.11
N ILE A 18 0.35 7.67 1.23
CA ILE A 18 1.77 7.80 0.88
C ILE A 18 2.02 7.05 -0.43
N SER A 19 1.99 7.80 -1.53
CA SER A 19 2.40 7.37 -2.87
C SER A 19 3.80 7.85 -3.26
N ALA A 20 4.43 8.67 -2.41
CA ALA A 20 5.76 9.21 -2.66
C ALA A 20 6.80 8.09 -2.70
N GLY A 21 7.55 8.05 -3.78
CA GLY A 21 8.60 7.05 -3.99
C GLY A 21 9.18 7.20 -5.39
N VAL A 22 10.26 6.46 -5.62
CA VAL A 22 10.88 6.37 -6.93
C VAL A 22 10.36 5.10 -7.60
N ALA A 23 10.04 5.19 -8.90
CA ALA A 23 9.78 4.02 -9.73
C ALA A 23 11.11 3.41 -10.18
N ARG A 24 11.15 2.09 -10.36
CA ARG A 24 12.35 1.41 -10.83
C ARG A 24 12.82 2.01 -12.16
N LYS A 25 14.10 2.40 -12.24
CA LYS A 25 14.75 2.85 -13.47
C LYS A 25 15.58 1.72 -14.10
N PRO A 26 15.83 1.74 -15.42
CA PRO A 26 16.81 0.86 -16.04
C PRO A 26 18.16 0.95 -15.31
N GLY A 27 18.78 -0.19 -15.01
CA GLY A 27 20.05 -0.26 -14.27
C GLY A 27 19.94 -0.15 -12.74
N MET A 28 18.74 -0.01 -12.17
CA MET A 28 18.54 0.01 -10.72
C MET A 28 18.27 -1.40 -10.16
N ASP A 29 19.04 -1.78 -9.15
CA ASP A 29 18.85 -3.02 -8.40
C ASP A 29 17.63 -2.95 -7.49
N ARG A 30 17.08 -4.12 -7.13
CA ARG A 30 15.94 -4.19 -6.20
C ARG A 30 16.28 -3.62 -4.83
N SER A 31 17.50 -3.84 -4.35
CA SER A 31 18.01 -3.31 -3.08
C SER A 31 18.06 -1.79 -3.07
N ASP A 32 18.50 -1.18 -4.17
CA ASP A 32 18.62 0.28 -4.28
C ASP A 32 17.24 0.95 -4.21
N LEU A 33 16.30 0.43 -4.99
CA LEU A 33 14.91 0.88 -4.97
C LEU A 33 14.31 0.77 -3.56
N PHE A 34 14.56 -0.35 -2.90
CA PHE A 34 14.12 -0.57 -1.52
C PHE A 34 14.70 0.48 -0.57
N ASN A 35 16.02 0.69 -0.59
CA ASN A 35 16.69 1.62 0.32
C ASN A 35 16.18 3.07 0.13
N VAL A 36 16.01 3.50 -1.12
CA VAL A 36 15.47 4.83 -1.44
C VAL A 36 14.06 4.99 -0.88
N ASN A 37 13.16 4.06 -1.20
CA ASN A 37 11.76 4.16 -0.79
C ASN A 37 11.58 3.94 0.73
N ALA A 38 12.41 3.12 1.36
CA ALA A 38 12.45 2.95 2.82
C ALA A 38 12.79 4.26 3.53
N GLY A 39 13.77 5.01 3.03
CA GLY A 39 14.14 6.32 3.57
C GLY A 39 13.02 7.36 3.42
N ILE A 40 12.38 7.40 2.24
CA ILE A 40 11.25 8.30 1.97
C ILE A 40 10.08 8.00 2.92
N VAL A 41 9.67 6.73 3.02
CA VAL A 41 8.56 6.32 3.89
C VAL A 41 8.86 6.62 5.35
N ARG A 42 10.07 6.33 5.83
CA ARG A 42 10.48 6.64 7.20
C ARG A 42 10.29 8.12 7.51
N ASN A 43 10.84 9.01 6.66
CA ASN A 43 10.77 10.45 6.90
C ASN A 43 9.34 11.00 6.88
N LEU A 44 8.49 10.47 6.00
CA LEU A 44 7.09 10.90 5.93
C LEU A 44 6.29 10.41 7.14
N ILE A 45 6.51 9.17 7.58
CA ILE A 45 5.82 8.62 8.76
C ILE A 45 6.25 9.31 10.04
N GLU A 46 7.52 9.72 10.18
CA GLU A 46 7.96 10.56 11.31
C GLU A 46 7.15 11.86 11.40
N LYS A 47 6.85 12.49 10.26
CA LYS A 47 6.02 13.70 10.22
C LYS A 47 4.56 13.40 10.54
N VAL A 48 4.01 12.30 10.03
CA VAL A 48 2.64 11.87 10.36
C VAL A 48 2.49 11.62 11.86
N ALA A 49 3.45 10.91 12.47
CA ALA A 49 3.46 10.62 13.90
C ALA A 49 3.43 11.89 14.77
N GLN A 50 4.11 12.96 14.32
CA GLN A 50 4.17 14.23 15.05
C GLN A 50 2.95 15.12 14.85
N ASN A 51 2.25 15.03 13.72
CA ASN A 51 1.25 16.03 13.32
C ASN A 51 -0.18 15.49 13.28
N CYS A 52 -0.37 14.22 12.92
CA CYS A 52 -1.68 13.58 12.82
C CYS A 52 -1.62 12.08 13.18
N PRO A 53 -1.19 11.73 14.42
CA PRO A 53 -1.03 10.33 14.83
C PRO A 53 -2.33 9.51 14.81
N LYS A 54 -3.49 10.17 14.74
CA LYS A 54 -4.82 9.56 14.66
C LYS A 54 -5.32 9.40 13.22
N ALA A 55 -4.55 9.79 12.20
CA ALA A 55 -4.94 9.57 10.82
C ALA A 55 -4.99 8.08 10.46
N LEU A 56 -5.81 7.73 9.48
CA LEU A 56 -5.70 6.49 8.72
C LEU A 56 -4.54 6.62 7.73
N ILE A 57 -3.59 5.69 7.72
CA ILE A 57 -2.35 5.74 6.96
C ILE A 57 -2.35 4.63 5.92
N GLY A 58 -2.46 5.01 4.64
CA GLY A 58 -2.38 4.11 3.50
C GLY A 58 -1.02 4.18 2.80
N ILE A 59 -0.27 3.09 2.82
CA ILE A 59 1.02 2.98 2.12
C ILE A 59 0.81 2.42 0.72
N ILE A 60 1.09 3.24 -0.30
CA ILE A 60 1.09 2.86 -1.72
C ILE A 60 2.54 2.63 -2.19
N THR A 61 3.51 3.31 -1.57
CA THR A 61 4.92 3.23 -1.94
C THR A 61 5.46 1.80 -1.91
N ASN A 62 5.95 1.35 -3.06
CA ASN A 62 6.55 0.03 -3.22
C ASN A 62 7.97 -0.05 -2.62
N PRO A 63 8.39 -1.23 -2.13
CA PRO A 63 7.61 -2.47 -2.02
C PRO A 63 6.69 -2.45 -0.78
N VAL A 64 5.37 -2.53 -0.97
CA VAL A 64 4.36 -2.40 0.11
C VAL A 64 4.59 -3.41 1.23
N ASN A 65 4.99 -4.64 0.90
CA ASN A 65 5.29 -5.70 1.88
C ASN A 65 6.31 -5.27 2.94
N THR A 66 7.25 -4.40 2.59
CA THR A 66 8.30 -3.95 3.50
C THR A 66 8.06 -2.54 4.01
N THR A 67 7.53 -1.63 3.19
CA THR A 67 7.31 -0.23 3.58
C THR A 67 6.22 -0.10 4.66
N VAL A 68 5.21 -0.97 4.68
CA VAL A 68 4.24 -1.05 5.78
C VAL A 68 4.91 -1.43 7.10
N ALA A 69 5.81 -2.42 7.09
CA ALA A 69 6.54 -2.82 8.29
C ALA A 69 7.45 -1.68 8.80
N ILE A 70 8.11 -0.97 7.89
CA ILE A 70 8.92 0.21 8.24
C ILE A 70 8.05 1.29 8.88
N ALA A 71 6.90 1.62 8.30
CA ALA A 71 5.97 2.58 8.86
C ALA A 71 5.50 2.18 10.27
N ALA A 72 5.18 0.91 10.48
CA ALA A 72 4.79 0.38 11.78
C ALA A 72 5.90 0.58 12.83
N GLU A 73 7.16 0.28 12.50
CA GLU A 73 8.29 0.46 13.42
C GLU A 73 8.56 1.92 13.76
N VAL A 74 8.40 2.84 12.80
CA VAL A 74 8.54 4.28 13.05
C VAL A 74 7.44 4.76 14.00
N LEU A 75 6.19 4.36 13.78
CA LEU A 75 5.07 4.71 14.66
C LEU A 75 5.22 4.11 16.06
N LYS A 76 5.74 2.89 16.17
CA LYS A 76 6.02 2.23 17.47
C LYS A 76 7.09 3.01 18.24
N LYS A 77 8.19 3.39 17.57
CA LYS A 77 9.25 4.21 18.18
C LYS A 77 8.74 5.57 18.64
N ALA A 78 7.77 6.14 17.94
CA ALA A 78 7.11 7.38 18.32
C ALA A 78 6.01 7.19 19.40
N GLY A 79 5.69 5.95 19.81
CA GLY A 79 4.70 5.67 20.85
C GLY A 79 3.23 5.86 20.42
N VAL A 80 2.96 5.96 19.12
CA VAL A 80 1.62 6.30 18.57
C VAL A 80 1.07 5.24 17.62
N TYR A 81 1.65 4.04 17.59
CA TYR A 81 1.23 2.98 16.68
C TYR A 81 -0.16 2.42 17.03
N ASP A 82 -1.09 2.54 16.08
CA ASP A 82 -2.36 1.83 16.07
C ASP A 82 -2.45 0.91 14.84
N LYS A 83 -2.41 -0.40 15.08
CA LYS A 83 -2.48 -1.43 14.02
C LYS A 83 -3.77 -1.38 13.19
N LYS A 84 -4.85 -0.77 13.70
CA LYS A 84 -6.12 -0.63 12.96
C LYS A 84 -6.10 0.54 11.97
N ARG A 85 -5.07 1.40 12.03
CA ARG A 85 -4.99 2.64 11.25
C ARG A 85 -3.88 2.63 10.21
N LEU A 86 -2.99 1.63 10.21
CA LEU A 86 -1.95 1.47 9.20
C LEU A 86 -2.29 0.32 8.25
N PHE A 87 -2.33 0.59 6.95
CA PHE A 87 -2.61 -0.43 5.93
C PHE A 87 -1.76 -0.22 4.67
N GLY A 88 -1.41 -1.34 4.02
CA GLY A 88 -0.85 -1.33 2.67
C GLY A 88 -1.96 -1.31 1.64
N VAL A 89 -1.85 -0.47 0.62
CA VAL A 89 -2.83 -0.40 -0.46
C VAL A 89 -2.52 -1.48 -1.50
N THR A 90 -3.26 -2.58 -1.46
CA THR A 90 -3.14 -3.71 -2.40
C THR A 90 -4.28 -3.78 -3.43
N THR A 91 -5.18 -2.79 -3.42
CA THR A 91 -6.41 -2.78 -4.22
C THR A 91 -6.19 -2.96 -5.72
N LEU A 92 -5.01 -2.58 -6.25
CA LEU A 92 -4.67 -2.81 -7.66
C LEU A 92 -4.67 -4.30 -8.04
N ASP A 93 -4.27 -5.19 -7.13
CA ASP A 93 -4.28 -6.63 -7.39
C ASP A 93 -5.70 -7.17 -7.48
N ILE A 94 -6.61 -6.65 -6.65
CA ILE A 94 -8.05 -6.96 -6.72
C ILE A 94 -8.63 -6.48 -8.05
N ILE A 95 -8.35 -5.24 -8.45
CA ILE A 95 -8.81 -4.68 -9.73
C ILE A 95 -8.32 -5.55 -10.89
N ARG A 96 -7.04 -5.96 -10.90
CA ARG A 96 -6.48 -6.85 -11.92
C ARG A 96 -7.16 -8.22 -11.93
N ALA A 97 -7.34 -8.84 -10.77
CA ALA A 97 -7.98 -10.14 -10.66
C ALA A 97 -9.44 -10.10 -11.15
N ASN A 98 -10.19 -9.07 -10.77
CA ASN A 98 -11.56 -8.85 -11.25
C ASN A 98 -11.60 -8.73 -12.77
N THR A 99 -10.71 -7.91 -13.36
CA THR A 99 -10.61 -7.74 -14.81
C THR A 99 -10.33 -9.06 -15.52
N PHE A 100 -9.30 -9.81 -15.09
CA PHE A 100 -8.91 -11.05 -15.76
C PHE A 100 -9.95 -12.16 -15.63
N VAL A 101 -10.58 -12.31 -14.46
CA VAL A 101 -11.63 -13.32 -14.28
C VAL A 101 -12.89 -12.95 -15.05
N ALA A 102 -13.25 -11.67 -15.09
CA ALA A 102 -14.40 -11.19 -15.84
C ALA A 102 -14.22 -11.42 -17.35
N GLU A 103 -13.06 -11.06 -17.90
CA GLU A 103 -12.71 -11.28 -19.30
C GLU A 103 -12.77 -12.78 -19.66
N LEU A 104 -12.16 -13.65 -18.85
CA LEU A 104 -12.14 -15.09 -19.08
C LEU A 104 -13.54 -15.72 -19.08
N LYS A 105 -14.47 -15.15 -18.31
CA LYS A 105 -15.81 -15.72 -18.06
C LYS A 105 -16.93 -14.95 -18.73
N GLY A 106 -16.62 -13.94 -19.55
CA GLY A 106 -17.61 -13.10 -20.22
C GLY A 106 -18.51 -12.34 -19.23
N LYS A 107 -17.97 -11.90 -18.10
CA LYS A 107 -18.67 -11.12 -17.07
C LYS A 107 -18.23 -9.66 -17.09
N ASP A 108 -18.95 -8.82 -16.35
CA ASP A 108 -18.56 -7.43 -16.10
C ASP A 108 -17.51 -7.36 -14.97
N PRO A 109 -16.33 -6.77 -15.21
CA PRO A 109 -15.30 -6.58 -14.18
C PRO A 109 -15.76 -5.72 -13.00
N GLN A 110 -16.75 -4.83 -13.16
CA GLN A 110 -17.28 -4.02 -12.07
C GLN A 110 -18.13 -4.83 -11.07
N THR A 111 -18.72 -5.93 -11.53
CA THR A 111 -19.57 -6.82 -10.70
C THR A 111 -18.83 -8.08 -10.26
N THR A 112 -17.68 -8.35 -10.87
CA THR A 112 -16.81 -9.46 -10.50
C THR A 112 -16.03 -9.10 -9.24
N ASN A 113 -16.05 -9.97 -8.23
CA ASN A 113 -15.32 -9.78 -6.98
C ASN A 113 -14.44 -11.00 -6.69
N VAL A 114 -13.14 -10.84 -6.88
CA VAL A 114 -12.11 -11.84 -6.59
C VAL A 114 -11.34 -11.38 -5.36
N PRO A 115 -11.49 -12.06 -4.20
CA PRO A 115 -10.67 -11.76 -3.04
C PRO A 115 -9.19 -12.02 -3.35
N VAL A 116 -8.31 -11.10 -2.95
CA VAL A 116 -6.86 -11.25 -3.08
C VAL A 116 -6.23 -11.10 -1.71
N ILE A 117 -5.40 -12.06 -1.31
CA ILE A 117 -4.74 -12.10 0.00
C ILE A 117 -3.22 -12.23 -0.14
N GLY A 118 -2.52 -12.18 0.99
CA GLY A 118 -1.06 -12.30 1.07
C GLY A 118 -0.37 -10.94 1.08
N GLY A 119 0.45 -10.66 0.08
CA GLY A 119 1.17 -9.40 -0.09
C GLY A 119 0.92 -8.75 -1.46
N HIS A 120 1.75 -7.76 -1.81
CA HIS A 120 1.68 -6.95 -3.03
C HIS A 120 2.97 -7.07 -3.85
N SER A 121 3.59 -8.26 -3.87
CA SER A 121 4.83 -8.48 -4.63
C SER A 121 4.94 -9.91 -5.14
N GLY A 122 4.86 -10.08 -6.46
CA GLY A 122 5.07 -11.36 -7.14
C GLY A 122 4.28 -12.51 -6.50
N VAL A 123 5.00 -13.55 -6.08
CA VAL A 123 4.44 -14.77 -5.49
C VAL A 123 3.68 -14.58 -4.18
N THR A 124 3.76 -13.40 -3.56
CA THR A 124 2.99 -13.11 -2.35
C THR A 124 1.53 -12.74 -2.65
N ILE A 125 1.19 -12.41 -3.90
CA ILE A 125 -0.17 -12.04 -4.32
C ILE A 125 -0.95 -13.32 -4.60
N LEU A 126 -2.02 -13.58 -3.85
CA LEU A 126 -2.82 -14.80 -3.96
C LEU A 126 -4.31 -14.49 -4.22
N PRO A 127 -4.77 -14.56 -5.48
CA PRO A 127 -6.20 -14.49 -5.82
C PRO A 127 -6.93 -15.77 -5.39
N LEU A 128 -7.99 -15.63 -4.59
CA LEU A 128 -8.83 -16.73 -4.11
C LEU A 128 -9.93 -17.06 -5.12
N LEU A 129 -9.52 -17.66 -6.24
CA LEU A 129 -10.40 -18.01 -7.35
C LEU A 129 -11.57 -18.91 -6.95
N SER A 130 -11.40 -19.74 -5.91
CA SER A 130 -12.45 -20.61 -5.37
C SER A 130 -13.59 -19.86 -4.67
N GLN A 131 -13.42 -18.57 -4.37
CA GLN A 131 -14.40 -17.73 -3.66
C GLN A 131 -15.17 -16.78 -4.58
N VAL A 132 -14.97 -16.89 -5.90
CA VAL A 132 -15.65 -16.02 -6.86
C VAL A 132 -17.09 -16.50 -7.05
N ALA A 133 -18.06 -15.72 -6.59
CA ALA A 133 -19.48 -16.09 -6.65
C ALA A 133 -19.97 -16.29 -8.09
N GLY A 134 -20.66 -17.41 -8.33
CA GLY A 134 -21.25 -17.74 -9.63
C GLY A 134 -20.22 -17.93 -10.74
N VAL A 135 -18.94 -18.15 -10.40
CA VAL A 135 -17.89 -18.51 -11.36
C VAL A 135 -17.32 -19.86 -10.97
N VAL A 136 -17.33 -20.78 -11.92
CA VAL A 136 -16.67 -22.07 -11.79
C VAL A 136 -15.32 -22.00 -12.49
N ILE A 137 -14.24 -22.28 -11.75
CA ILE A 137 -12.86 -22.31 -12.26
C ILE A 137 -12.43 -23.78 -12.33
N TYR A 138 -12.92 -24.49 -13.34
CA TYR A 138 -12.39 -25.76 -13.86
C TYR A 138 -12.93 -25.97 -15.27
#